data_AF-A0A535DXI6-F1
#
_entry.id   AF-A0A535DXI6-F1
#
_cell.length_a   1.000
_cell.length_b   1.000
_cell.length_c   1.000
_cell.angle_alpha   90.00
_cell.angle_beta   90.00
_cell.angle_gamma   90.00
#
_symmetry.space_group_name_H-M   'P 1'
#
loop_
_entity.id
_entity.type
_entity.pdbx_description
1 polymer ?
#
loop_
_entity_poly.entity_id
_entity_poly.type
_entity_poly.pdbx_seq_one_letter_code
_entity_poly.pdbx_strand_id
1 'polypeptide(L)'
;MEAAGIGGAMLDVSLVPGLLAAGVGALIFIGLGAWTGLGTFSLAIPNLPPAGQLNGAEFGWALAIGLAAALTGTAIRQLARVVRPYVERRQVLLTPVVGLLVAGLAVAYSLVSGRSSSEVLFSGQTSLGPLIDDAAGYSAWTLVVLMVCKGLAYGASMSSFRGGPIFPALFLGAAGGVALSHLPGLALVPAVGMGMGAMSATMLRLPLTSVLLASLLLLADGLAIMPVVIVAVVVAYVASARLAARPAIAGEDPAARGHIADEAARTGSPTTP
;
A
#
# COMPACT_ATOMS: atom_id res chain seq x y z
N MET A 1 -5.29 15.19 -7.55
CA MET A 1 -5.72 14.38 -6.38
C MET A 1 -4.68 14.35 -5.27
N GLU A 2 -3.38 14.15 -5.53
CA GLU A 2 -2.35 14.11 -4.48
C GLU A 2 -1.85 15.50 -4.04
N ALA A 3 -1.71 16.44 -4.98
CA ALA A 3 -1.40 17.85 -4.71
C ALA A 3 -2.63 18.76 -4.83
N ALA A 4 -3.84 18.20 -4.97
CA ALA A 4 -5.06 18.98 -5.21
C ALA A 4 -5.43 19.90 -4.05
N GLY A 5 -4.98 19.60 -2.83
CA GLY A 5 -5.14 20.47 -1.66
C GLY A 5 -4.29 21.75 -1.70
N ILE A 6 -3.36 21.86 -2.66
CA ILE A 6 -2.42 22.99 -2.84
C ILE A 6 -2.79 23.80 -4.11
N GLY A 7 -4.05 23.74 -4.55
CA GLY A 7 -4.48 24.26 -5.85
C GLY A 7 -4.15 25.74 -6.09
N GLY A 8 -3.91 26.09 -7.36
CA GLY A 8 -3.63 27.46 -7.81
C GLY A 8 -2.14 27.83 -7.73
N ALA A 9 -1.84 29.12 -7.56
CA ALA A 9 -0.47 29.65 -7.57
C ALA A 9 0.46 29.04 -6.50
N MET A 10 -0.07 28.45 -5.43
CA MET A 10 0.75 27.78 -4.40
C MET A 10 1.32 26.43 -4.84
N LEU A 11 0.76 25.83 -5.89
CA LEU A 11 1.22 24.55 -6.42
C LEU A 11 2.62 24.71 -7.03
N ASP A 12 2.81 25.71 -7.89
CA ASP A 12 4.12 25.99 -8.51
C ASP A 12 5.17 26.42 -7.48
N VAL A 13 4.76 27.25 -6.51
CA VAL A 13 5.63 27.74 -5.42
C VAL A 13 6.13 26.60 -4.52
N SER A 14 5.36 25.50 -4.40
CA SER A 14 5.75 24.35 -3.56
C SER A 14 6.41 23.23 -4.36
N LEU A 15 5.98 23.01 -5.61
CA LEU A 15 6.43 21.91 -6.45
C LEU A 15 7.88 22.09 -6.89
N VAL A 16 8.27 23.30 -7.33
CA VAL A 16 9.62 23.57 -7.84
C VAL A 16 10.68 23.41 -6.74
N PRO A 17 10.54 24.02 -5.54
CA PRO A 17 11.48 23.78 -4.45
C PRO A 17 11.47 22.34 -3.96
N GLY A 18 10.31 21.68 -3.94
CA GLY A 18 10.20 20.27 -3.57
C GLY A 18 10.93 19.34 -4.53
N LEU A 19 10.80 19.57 -5.84
CA LEU A 19 11.51 18.81 -6.88
C LEU A 19 13.01 19.03 -6.79
N LEU A 20 13.45 20.27 -6.59
CA LEU A 20 14.86 20.59 -6.38
C LEU A 20 15.40 19.87 -5.13
N ALA A 21 14.66 19.94 -4.02
CA ALA A 21 15.05 19.26 -2.77
C ALA A 21 15.12 17.74 -2.94
N ALA A 22 14.19 17.13 -3.67
CA ALA A 22 14.24 15.70 -4.00
C ALA A 22 15.48 15.35 -4.85
N GLY A 23 15.79 16.15 -5.86
CA GLY A 23 16.99 15.98 -6.70
C GLY A 23 18.28 16.14 -5.90
N VAL A 24 18.39 17.18 -5.07
CA VAL A 24 19.55 17.41 -4.19
C VAL A 24 19.70 16.27 -3.18
N GLY A 25 18.61 15.80 -2.58
CA GLY A 25 18.62 14.65 -1.69
C GLY A 25 19.15 13.39 -2.37
N ALA A 26 18.71 13.11 -3.60
CA ALA A 26 19.23 12.01 -4.40
C ALA A 26 20.73 12.15 -4.70
N LEU A 27 21.19 13.37 -5.05
CA LEU A 27 22.61 13.64 -5.30
C LEU A 27 23.48 13.42 -4.06
N ILE A 28 22.99 13.74 -2.86
CA ILE A 28 23.72 13.47 -1.61
C ILE A 28 23.94 11.96 -1.45
N PHE A 29 22.91 11.13 -1.65
CA PHE A 29 23.05 9.67 -1.56
C PHE A 29 23.99 9.10 -2.62
N ILE A 30 23.86 9.55 -3.87
CA ILE A 30 24.73 9.11 -4.97
C ILE A 30 26.18 9.53 -4.74
N GLY A 31 26.39 10.80 -4.34
CA GLY A 31 27.71 11.35 -4.06
C GLY A 31 28.40 10.68 -2.88
N LEU A 32 27.67 10.44 -1.78
CA LEU A 32 28.20 9.69 -0.62
C LEU A 32 28.54 8.24 -1.00
N GLY A 33 27.72 7.57 -1.81
CA GLY A 33 28.02 6.23 -2.30
C GLY A 33 29.28 6.19 -3.16
N ALA A 34 29.45 7.15 -4.06
CA ALA A 34 30.66 7.28 -4.89
C ALA A 34 31.91 7.62 -4.06
N TRP A 35 31.77 8.45 -3.03
CA TRP A 35 32.90 8.87 -2.18
C TRP A 35 33.33 7.80 -1.18
N THR A 36 32.38 7.08 -0.59
CA THR A 36 32.66 6.01 0.39
C THR A 36 32.99 4.67 -0.26
N GLY A 37 32.62 4.47 -1.53
CA GLY A 37 32.76 3.19 -2.22
C GLY A 37 31.80 2.10 -1.73
N LEU A 38 30.90 2.41 -0.79
CA LEU A 38 29.93 1.46 -0.21
C LEU A 38 28.72 1.22 -1.12
N GLY A 39 28.66 1.89 -2.28
CA GLY A 39 27.56 1.81 -3.23
C GLY A 39 26.36 2.68 -2.83
N THR A 40 25.31 2.62 -3.65
CA THR A 40 24.00 3.21 -3.33
C THR A 40 23.00 2.09 -3.06
N PHE A 41 22.01 2.34 -2.21
CA PHE A 41 20.87 1.42 -2.09
C PHE A 41 20.09 1.47 -3.40
N SER A 42 20.39 0.54 -4.30
CA SER A 42 19.64 0.41 -5.53
C SER A 42 18.31 -0.27 -5.22
N LEU A 43 17.22 0.47 -5.43
CA LEU A 43 15.86 -0.08 -5.49
C LEU A 43 15.58 -0.72 -6.86
N ALA A 44 16.59 -0.91 -7.71
CA ALA A 44 16.44 -1.66 -8.95
C ALA A 44 16.45 -3.16 -8.66
N ILE A 45 15.57 -3.90 -9.33
CA ILE A 45 15.69 -5.36 -9.42
C ILE A 45 16.44 -5.66 -10.74
N PRO A 46 17.74 -5.99 -10.69
CA PRO A 46 18.50 -6.30 -11.89
C PRO A 46 18.11 -7.66 -12.46
N ASN A 47 18.29 -7.85 -13.77
CA ASN A 47 18.12 -9.14 -14.47
C ASN A 47 16.69 -9.72 -14.49
N LEU A 48 15.66 -8.87 -14.57
CA LEU A 48 14.31 -9.34 -14.82
C LEU A 48 14.20 -9.98 -16.23
N PRO A 49 13.42 -11.06 -16.39
CA PRO A 49 13.08 -11.57 -17.72
C PRO A 49 12.40 -10.47 -18.52
N PRO A 50 12.66 -10.33 -19.83
CA PRO A 50 12.04 -9.28 -20.64
C PRO A 50 10.52 -9.32 -20.52
N ALA A 51 9.89 -8.17 -20.30
CA ALA A 51 8.45 -8.07 -20.38
C ALA A 51 7.99 -8.47 -21.79
N GLY A 52 7.12 -9.49 -21.87
CA GLY A 52 6.49 -9.89 -23.13
C GLY A 52 5.58 -8.80 -23.71
N GLN A 53 4.99 -9.07 -24.88
CA GLN A 53 3.99 -8.16 -25.44
C GLN A 53 2.73 -8.15 -24.58
N LEU A 54 2.26 -6.94 -24.23
CA LEU A 54 1.02 -6.76 -23.48
C LEU A 54 -0.15 -7.42 -24.20
N ASN A 55 -0.85 -8.32 -23.51
CA ASN A 55 -1.97 -9.07 -24.08
C ASN A 55 -3.29 -8.78 -23.33
N GLY A 56 -4.42 -9.17 -23.93
CA GLY A 56 -5.74 -8.95 -23.32
C GLY A 56 -5.93 -9.68 -21.99
N ALA A 57 -5.22 -10.77 -21.74
CA ALA A 57 -5.28 -11.51 -20.49
C ALA A 57 -4.64 -10.72 -19.33
N GLU A 58 -3.50 -10.07 -19.58
CA GLU A 58 -2.83 -9.21 -18.59
C GLU A 58 -3.69 -8.00 -18.21
N PHE A 59 -4.47 -7.46 -19.16
CA PHE A 59 -5.45 -6.42 -18.84
C PHE A 59 -6.56 -6.94 -17.91
N GLY A 60 -7.07 -8.15 -18.15
CA GLY A 60 -8.03 -8.80 -17.25
C GLY A 60 -7.44 -9.04 -15.85
N TRP A 61 -6.18 -9.46 -15.78
CA TRP A 61 -5.43 -9.59 -14.53
C TRP A 61 -5.23 -8.26 -13.82
N ALA A 62 -5.03 -7.16 -14.54
CA ALA A 62 -4.93 -5.83 -13.92
C ALA A 62 -6.19 -5.47 -13.12
N LEU A 63 -7.37 -5.78 -13.65
CA LEU A 63 -8.64 -5.60 -12.93
C LEU A 63 -8.70 -6.48 -11.68
N ALA A 64 -8.39 -7.78 -11.83
CA ALA A 64 -8.43 -8.74 -10.72
C ALA A 64 -7.44 -8.40 -9.61
N ILE A 65 -6.19 -8.09 -9.96
CA ILE A 65 -5.13 -7.70 -9.02
C ILE A 65 -5.50 -6.38 -8.33
N GLY A 66 -6.01 -5.40 -9.08
CA GLY A 66 -6.46 -4.13 -8.52
C GLY A 66 -7.54 -4.32 -7.45
N LEU A 67 -8.55 -5.15 -7.73
CA LEU A 67 -9.62 -5.47 -6.78
C LEU A 67 -9.09 -6.25 -5.57
N ALA A 68 -8.25 -7.26 -5.80
CA ALA A 68 -7.65 -8.06 -4.74
C ALA A 68 -6.82 -7.18 -3.79
N ALA A 69 -5.97 -6.30 -4.33
CA ALA A 69 -5.17 -5.35 -3.56
C ALA A 69 -6.04 -4.36 -2.76
N ALA A 70 -7.14 -3.88 -3.35
CA ALA A 70 -8.09 -3.01 -2.64
C ALA A 70 -8.69 -3.71 -1.42
N LEU A 71 -9.08 -4.99 -1.56
CA LEU A 71 -9.67 -5.78 -0.48
C LEU A 71 -8.64 -6.08 0.61
N THR A 72 -7.51 -6.68 0.25
CA THR A 72 -6.44 -7.07 1.19
C THR A 72 -5.89 -5.85 1.92
N GLY A 73 -5.61 -4.78 1.17
CA GLY A 73 -5.10 -3.55 1.77
C GLY A 73 -6.13 -2.83 2.64
N THR A 74 -7.42 -2.86 2.29
CA THR A 74 -8.46 -2.32 3.17
C THR A 74 -8.57 -3.14 4.45
N ALA A 75 -8.51 -4.46 4.38
CA ALA A 75 -8.53 -5.34 5.55
C ALA A 75 -7.36 -5.06 6.50
N ILE A 76 -6.14 -4.91 5.97
CA ILE A 76 -4.95 -4.58 6.77
C ILE A 76 -5.10 -3.22 7.48
N ARG A 77 -5.61 -2.20 6.79
CA ARG A 77 -5.89 -0.90 7.42
C ARG A 77 -6.99 -0.99 8.46
N GLN A 78 -8.04 -1.78 8.21
CA GLN A 78 -9.12 -1.96 9.16
C GLN A 78 -8.61 -2.65 10.43
N LEU A 79 -7.79 -3.69 10.30
CA LEU A 79 -7.11 -4.32 11.42
C LEU A 79 -6.33 -3.29 12.25
N ALA A 80 -5.48 -2.48 11.60
CA ALA A 80 -4.73 -1.44 12.29
C ALA A 80 -5.63 -0.44 13.02
N ARG A 81 -6.70 0.04 12.36
CA ARG A 81 -7.67 0.99 12.95
C ARG A 81 -8.45 0.41 14.12
N VAL A 82 -8.84 -0.86 14.05
CA VAL A 82 -9.57 -1.54 15.13
C VAL A 82 -8.66 -1.73 16.33
N VAL A 83 -7.40 -2.11 16.14
CA VAL A 83 -6.46 -2.39 17.22
C VAL A 83 -5.93 -1.10 17.88
N ARG A 84 -5.72 -0.04 17.10
CA ARG A 84 -5.14 1.24 17.54
C ARG A 84 -5.74 1.84 18.82
N PRO A 85 -7.08 2.04 18.97
CA PRO A 85 -7.64 2.64 20.17
C PRO A 85 -7.42 1.81 21.45
N TYR A 86 -7.22 0.49 21.33
CA TYR A 86 -6.87 -0.34 22.48
C TYR A 86 -5.41 -0.14 22.88
N VAL A 87 -4.51 -0.16 21.90
CA VAL A 87 -3.07 0.04 22.11
C VAL A 87 -2.78 1.42 22.68
N GLU A 88 -3.38 2.48 22.12
CA GLU A 88 -3.14 3.87 22.55
C GLU A 88 -3.50 4.11 24.03
N ARG A 89 -4.50 3.41 24.56
CA ARG A 89 -4.89 3.51 25.99
C ARG A 89 -3.84 2.93 26.94
N ARG A 90 -3.04 1.96 26.49
CA ARG A 90 -2.05 1.23 27.32
C ARG A 90 -0.76 0.99 26.55
N GLN A 91 -0.25 2.02 25.89
CA GLN A 91 0.81 1.90 24.89
C GLN A 91 2.07 1.19 25.41
N VAL A 92 2.50 1.49 26.63
CA VAL A 92 3.70 0.88 27.25
C VAL A 92 3.55 -0.63 27.43
N LEU A 93 2.35 -1.12 27.77
CA LEU A 93 2.10 -2.54 28.02
C LEU A 93 1.72 -3.30 26.76
N LEU A 94 0.90 -2.69 25.89
CA LEU A 94 0.36 -3.37 24.72
C LEU A 94 1.32 -3.38 23.52
N THR A 95 2.26 -2.43 23.42
CA THR A 95 3.26 -2.44 22.34
C THR A 95 4.16 -3.68 22.38
N PRO A 96 4.72 -4.09 23.54
CA PRO A 96 5.43 -5.37 23.66
C PRO A 96 4.56 -6.58 23.29
N VAL A 97 3.28 -6.59 23.67
CA VAL A 97 2.34 -7.68 23.33
C VAL A 97 2.13 -7.78 21.82
N VAL A 98 1.98 -6.64 21.13
CA VAL A 98 1.92 -6.61 19.66
C VAL A 98 3.24 -7.12 19.06
N GLY A 99 4.38 -6.75 19.64
CA GLY A 99 5.69 -7.28 19.25
C GLY A 99 5.78 -8.81 19.39
N LEU A 100 5.29 -9.37 20.50
CA LEU A 100 5.23 -10.82 20.71
C LEU A 100 4.29 -11.51 19.71
N LEU A 101 3.16 -10.89 19.36
CA LEU A 101 2.27 -11.36 18.30
C LEU A 101 2.97 -11.40 16.93
N VAL A 102 3.67 -10.32 16.58
CA VAL A 102 4.45 -10.24 15.32
C VAL A 102 5.55 -11.29 15.30
N ALA A 103 6.27 -11.49 16.40
CA ALA A 103 7.27 -12.54 16.54
C ALA A 103 6.64 -13.94 16.39
N GLY A 104 5.49 -14.18 17.03
CA GLY A 104 4.76 -15.44 16.91
C GLY A 104 4.32 -15.75 15.47
N LEU A 105 3.82 -14.74 14.73
CA LEU A 105 3.46 -14.88 13.32
C LEU A 105 4.68 -15.20 12.44
N ALA A 106 5.83 -14.60 12.73
CA ALA A 106 7.07 -14.85 11.99
C ALA A 106 7.65 -16.24 12.27
N VAL A 107 7.58 -16.70 13.53
CA VAL A 107 7.97 -18.07 13.91
C VAL A 107 7.03 -19.08 13.26
N ALA A 108 5.71 -18.86 13.32
CA ALA A 108 4.73 -19.74 12.68
C ALA A 108 4.96 -19.84 11.17
N TYR A 109 5.23 -18.72 10.48
CA TYR A 109 5.61 -18.73 9.07
C TYR A 109 6.84 -19.59 8.83
N SER A 110 7.91 -19.37 9.61
CA SER A 110 9.16 -20.11 9.43
C SER A 110 8.99 -21.61 9.64
N LEU A 111 8.19 -22.02 10.63
CA LEU A 111 7.92 -23.44 10.92
C LEU A 111 7.08 -24.11 9.82
N VAL A 112 6.09 -23.41 9.26
CA VAL A 112 5.18 -23.99 8.26
C VAL A 112 5.79 -23.99 6.86
N SER A 113 6.60 -22.98 6.53
CA SER A 113 7.16 -22.81 5.18
C SER A 113 8.60 -23.27 5.01
N GLY A 114 9.36 -23.42 6.11
CA GLY A 114 10.80 -23.62 6.07
C GLY A 114 11.61 -22.39 5.63
N ARG A 115 10.96 -21.25 5.35
CA ARG A 115 11.61 -20.00 4.94
C ARG A 115 12.01 -19.16 6.17
N SER A 116 12.78 -18.10 5.92
CA SER A 116 13.28 -17.23 6.98
C SER A 116 12.16 -16.40 7.60
N SER A 117 12.14 -16.32 8.94
CA SER A 117 11.22 -15.45 9.68
C SER A 117 11.41 -13.95 9.34
N SER A 118 12.57 -13.57 8.80
CA SER A 118 12.89 -12.20 8.37
C SER A 118 11.93 -11.67 7.30
N GLU A 119 11.36 -12.55 6.47
CA GLU A 119 10.40 -12.18 5.42
C GLU A 119 9.10 -11.64 6.01
N VAL A 120 8.75 -12.03 7.24
CA VAL A 120 7.60 -11.49 7.99
C VAL A 120 8.01 -10.28 8.83
N LEU A 121 9.11 -10.37 9.59
CA LEU A 121 9.52 -9.39 10.60
C LEU A 121 9.87 -8.00 10.04
N PHE A 122 10.61 -7.94 8.92
CA PHE A 122 11.14 -6.68 8.41
C PHE A 122 10.23 -6.04 7.36
N SER A 123 10.58 -4.84 6.91
CA SER A 123 9.79 -4.08 5.93
C SER A 123 9.62 -4.79 4.58
N GLY A 124 10.48 -5.76 4.27
CA GLY A 124 10.53 -6.45 2.99
C GLY A 124 11.41 -5.76 1.95
N GLN A 125 11.99 -4.59 2.25
CA GLN A 125 12.87 -3.87 1.31
C GLN A 125 14.05 -4.73 0.82
N THR A 126 14.78 -5.36 1.74
CA THR A 126 15.95 -6.19 1.41
C THR A 126 15.57 -7.58 0.90
N SER A 127 14.35 -8.03 1.17
CA SER A 127 13.84 -9.33 0.72
C SER A 127 13.09 -9.25 -0.62
N LEU A 128 12.81 -8.05 -1.12
CA LEU A 128 12.00 -7.85 -2.33
C LEU A 128 12.68 -8.42 -3.58
N GLY A 129 13.97 -8.12 -3.78
CA GLY A 129 14.76 -8.69 -4.88
C GLY A 129 14.81 -10.22 -4.80
N PRO A 130 15.30 -10.81 -3.68
CA PRO A 130 15.33 -12.27 -3.50
C PRO A 130 13.98 -12.96 -3.68
N LEU A 131 12.86 -12.33 -3.30
CA LEU A 131 11.52 -12.87 -3.53
C LEU A 131 11.18 -13.04 -5.02
N ILE A 132 11.62 -12.08 -5.85
CA ILE A 132 11.33 -12.05 -7.28
C ILE A 132 12.34 -12.91 -8.05
N ASP A 133 13.62 -12.88 -7.67
CA ASP A 133 14.67 -13.69 -8.28
C ASP A 133 14.46 -15.19 -8.00
N ASP A 134 14.04 -15.55 -6.78
CA ASP A 134 13.73 -16.94 -6.38
C ASP A 134 12.23 -17.26 -6.54
N ALA A 135 11.48 -16.53 -7.37
CA ALA A 135 10.03 -16.70 -7.52
C ALA A 135 9.61 -18.17 -7.75
N ALA A 136 10.36 -18.91 -8.57
CA ALA A 136 10.11 -20.32 -8.86
C ALA A 136 10.36 -21.26 -7.66
N GLY A 137 11.18 -20.84 -6.69
CA GLY A 137 11.45 -21.57 -5.46
C GLY A 137 10.33 -21.46 -4.43
N TYR A 138 9.37 -20.55 -4.62
CA TYR A 138 8.22 -20.40 -3.73
C TYR A 138 7.06 -21.27 -4.17
N SER A 139 6.56 -22.11 -3.27
CA SER A 139 5.26 -22.76 -3.49
C SER A 139 4.12 -21.74 -3.34
N ALA A 140 3.00 -21.97 -4.05
CA ALA A 140 1.81 -21.13 -3.91
C ALA A 140 1.32 -21.07 -2.44
N TRP A 141 1.41 -22.19 -1.72
CA TRP A 141 1.11 -22.26 -0.29
C TRP A 141 2.02 -21.35 0.53
N THR A 142 3.34 -21.41 0.30
CA THR A 142 4.31 -20.56 1.00
C THR A 142 3.99 -19.09 0.83
N LEU A 143 3.65 -18.65 -0.38
CA LEU A 143 3.29 -17.26 -0.67
C LEU A 143 2.00 -16.84 0.03
N VAL A 144 0.99 -17.72 0.06
CA VAL A 144 -0.26 -17.46 0.79
C VAL A 144 0.01 -17.30 2.28
N VAL A 145 0.77 -18.21 2.90
CA VAL A 145 1.12 -18.11 4.33
C VAL A 145 1.95 -16.86 4.59
N LEU A 146 2.93 -16.53 3.73
CA LEU A 146 3.73 -15.32 3.81
C LEU A 146 2.85 -14.07 3.79
N MET A 147 1.91 -13.98 2.85
CA MET A 147 1.00 -12.83 2.74
C MET A 147 0.08 -12.71 3.96
N VAL A 148 -0.43 -13.82 4.48
CA VAL A 148 -1.28 -13.81 5.68
C VAL A 148 -0.48 -13.37 6.90
N CYS A 149 0.63 -14.04 7.20
CA CYS A 149 1.47 -13.74 8.36
C CYS A 149 2.01 -12.31 8.29
N LYS A 150 2.55 -11.88 7.14
CA LYS A 150 3.08 -10.53 6.96
C LYS A 150 1.99 -9.47 6.94
N GLY A 151 0.84 -9.73 6.31
CA GLY A 151 -0.30 -8.81 6.30
C GLY A 151 -0.83 -8.55 7.70
N LEU A 152 -0.97 -9.60 8.52
CA LEU A 152 -1.36 -9.50 9.93
C LEU A 152 -0.30 -8.77 10.75
N ALA A 153 0.97 -9.14 10.60
CA ALA A 153 2.08 -8.49 11.30
C ALA A 153 2.18 -7.00 10.94
N TYR A 154 1.98 -6.65 9.67
CA TYR A 154 2.00 -5.28 9.17
C TYR A 154 0.82 -4.47 9.72
N GLY A 155 -0.40 -5.01 9.66
CA GLY A 155 -1.59 -4.34 10.21
C GLY A 155 -1.50 -4.14 11.73
N ALA A 156 -1.03 -5.16 12.47
CA ALA A 156 -0.78 -5.05 13.89
C ALA A 156 0.31 -4.01 14.19
N SER A 157 1.41 -4.02 13.43
CA SER A 157 2.52 -3.09 13.64
C SER A 157 2.12 -1.63 13.40
N MET A 158 1.26 -1.35 12.42
CA MET A 158 0.74 0.01 12.18
C MET A 158 -0.07 0.58 13.35
N SER A 159 -0.54 -0.26 14.28
CA SER A 159 -1.30 0.20 15.44
C SER A 159 -0.43 0.63 16.62
N SER A 160 0.85 0.22 16.67
CA SER A 160 1.71 0.33 17.85
C SER A 160 3.14 0.81 17.58
N PHE A 161 3.71 0.50 16.42
CA PHE A 161 5.09 0.83 16.06
C PHE A 161 5.16 2.04 15.12
N ARG A 162 6.27 2.78 15.20
CA ARG A 162 6.57 3.85 14.25
C ARG A 162 7.28 3.27 13.03
N GLY A 163 6.74 3.54 11.85
CA GLY A 163 7.31 3.07 10.59
C GLY A 163 6.42 3.48 9.41
N GLY A 164 7.03 3.58 8.23
CA GLY A 164 6.31 3.92 7.01
C GLY A 164 5.61 2.72 6.36
N PRO A 165 4.48 2.91 5.67
CA PRO A 165 3.70 1.84 5.03
C PRO A 165 4.27 1.35 3.68
N ILE A 166 5.27 2.03 3.10
CA ILE A 166 5.66 1.88 1.69
C ILE A 166 6.22 0.48 1.39
N PHE A 167 7.33 0.09 2.03
CA PHE A 167 7.98 -1.19 1.73
C PHE A 167 7.14 -2.43 2.09
N PRO A 168 6.42 -2.48 3.23
CA PRO A 168 5.51 -3.59 3.49
C PRO A 168 4.41 -3.72 2.44
N ALA A 169 3.90 -2.59 1.92
CA ALA A 169 2.90 -2.59 0.85
C ALA A 169 3.49 -3.09 -0.48
N LEU A 170 4.67 -2.59 -0.86
CA LEU A 170 5.38 -3.05 -2.07
C LEU A 170 5.67 -4.56 -1.99
N PHE A 171 6.20 -5.04 -0.87
CA PHE A 171 6.54 -6.45 -0.70
C PHE A 171 5.29 -7.34 -0.74
N LEU A 172 4.20 -6.96 -0.07
CA LEU A 172 2.97 -7.74 -0.11
C LEU A 172 2.35 -7.75 -1.51
N GLY A 173 2.42 -6.62 -2.22
CA GLY A 173 2.01 -6.53 -3.62
C GLY A 173 2.85 -7.41 -4.54
N ALA A 174 4.17 -7.41 -4.38
CA ALA A 174 5.07 -8.28 -5.12
C ALA A 174 4.82 -9.76 -4.84
N ALA A 175 4.69 -10.15 -3.56
CA ALA A 175 4.38 -11.54 -3.18
C ALA A 175 3.06 -12.03 -3.79
N GLY A 176 2.03 -11.18 -3.80
CA GLY A 176 0.77 -11.46 -4.50
C GLY A 176 0.94 -11.59 -6.01
N GLY A 177 1.77 -10.73 -6.62
CA GLY A 177 2.14 -10.82 -8.02
C GLY A 177 2.83 -12.13 -8.37
N VAL A 178 3.84 -12.54 -7.58
CA VAL A 178 4.54 -13.82 -7.72
C VAL A 178 3.56 -15.00 -7.61
N ALA A 179 2.65 -14.96 -6.62
CA ALA A 179 1.67 -16.02 -6.44
C ALA A 179 0.73 -16.17 -7.66
N LEU A 180 0.33 -15.04 -8.25
CA LEU A 180 -0.56 -15.01 -9.40
C LEU A 180 0.15 -15.31 -10.72
N SER A 181 1.46 -15.06 -10.86
CA SER A 181 2.20 -15.37 -12.08
C SER A 181 2.35 -16.88 -12.35
N HIS A 182 1.99 -17.72 -11.38
CA HIS A 182 1.87 -19.16 -11.59
C HIS A 182 0.61 -19.54 -12.40
N LEU A 183 -0.30 -18.58 -12.64
CA LEU A 183 -1.51 -18.78 -13.40
C LEU A 183 -1.28 -18.48 -14.89
N PRO A 184 -2.01 -19.17 -15.79
CA PRO A 184 -1.82 -18.99 -17.22
C PRO A 184 -2.17 -17.58 -17.68
N GLY A 185 -1.39 -17.06 -18.63
CA GLY A 185 -1.63 -15.75 -19.25
C GLY A 185 -1.15 -14.55 -18.44
N LEU A 186 -0.34 -14.76 -17.39
CA LEU A 186 0.23 -13.68 -16.59
C LEU A 186 1.73 -13.88 -16.36
N ALA A 187 2.55 -13.05 -17.01
CA ALA A 187 3.99 -13.07 -16.79
C ALA A 187 4.37 -12.50 -15.41
N LEU A 188 5.50 -12.95 -14.86
CA LEU A 188 6.00 -12.57 -13.53
C LEU A 188 6.16 -11.05 -13.37
N VAL A 189 6.88 -10.41 -14.29
CA VAL A 189 7.20 -8.98 -14.22
C VAL A 189 5.95 -8.09 -14.20
N PRO A 190 4.98 -8.22 -15.13
CA PRO A 190 3.74 -7.46 -15.06
C PRO A 190 2.90 -7.80 -13.82
N ALA A 191 2.86 -9.06 -13.37
CA ALA A 191 2.14 -9.44 -12.15
C ALA A 191 2.68 -8.71 -10.90
N VAL A 192 4.00 -8.73 -10.75
CA VAL A 192 4.71 -8.05 -9.66
C VAL A 192 4.48 -6.55 -9.72
N GLY A 193 4.64 -5.93 -10.90
CA GLY A 193 4.42 -4.49 -11.08
C GLY A 193 2.99 -4.07 -10.76
N MET A 194 1.99 -4.81 -11.26
CA MET A 194 0.58 -4.56 -10.95
C MET A 194 0.31 -4.70 -9.46
N GLY A 195 0.83 -5.75 -8.82
CA GLY A 195 0.66 -5.99 -7.39
C GLY A 195 1.30 -4.90 -6.53
N MET A 196 2.56 -4.55 -6.80
CA MET A 196 3.30 -3.49 -6.11
C MET A 196 2.58 -2.13 -6.22
N GLY A 197 2.19 -1.75 -7.44
CA GLY A 197 1.48 -0.50 -7.69
C GLY A 197 0.11 -0.48 -6.99
N ALA A 198 -0.71 -1.50 -7.21
CA ALA A 198 -2.07 -1.58 -6.68
C ALA A 198 -2.11 -1.61 -5.14
N MET A 199 -1.22 -2.37 -4.52
CA MET A 199 -1.13 -2.45 -3.05
C MET A 199 -0.62 -1.14 -2.45
N SER A 200 0.37 -0.50 -3.08
CA SER A 200 0.86 0.82 -2.67
C SER A 200 -0.22 1.90 -2.82
N ALA A 201 -0.95 1.91 -3.94
CA ALA A 201 -2.03 2.87 -4.16
C ALA A 201 -3.13 2.72 -3.12
N THR A 202 -3.46 1.47 -2.79
CA THR A 202 -4.42 1.15 -1.74
C THR A 202 -3.93 1.68 -0.39
N MET A 203 -2.68 1.42 -0.01
CA MET A 203 -2.12 1.78 1.30
C MET A 203 -1.84 3.27 1.48
N LEU A 204 -1.22 3.88 0.48
CA LEU A 204 -0.75 5.26 0.52
C LEU A 204 -1.84 6.27 0.15
N ARG A 205 -2.86 5.83 -0.61
CA ARG A 205 -3.87 6.70 -1.25
C ARG A 205 -3.24 7.71 -2.22
N LEU A 206 -2.10 7.35 -2.78
CA LEU A 206 -1.32 8.13 -3.74
C LEU A 206 -1.15 7.32 -5.03
N PRO A 207 -2.14 7.30 -5.95
CA PRO A 207 -2.09 6.49 -7.16
C PRO A 207 -0.95 6.87 -8.12
N LEU A 208 -0.68 8.17 -8.34
CA LEU A 208 0.39 8.60 -9.25
C LEU A 208 1.75 8.23 -8.69
N THR A 209 1.97 8.51 -7.40
CA THR A 209 3.20 8.10 -6.71
C THR A 209 3.37 6.58 -6.74
N SER A 210 2.29 5.82 -6.62
CA SER A 210 2.36 4.34 -6.62
C SER A 210 2.70 3.76 -7.99
N VAL A 211 2.19 4.34 -9.09
CA VAL A 211 2.62 3.98 -10.46
C VAL A 211 4.10 4.28 -10.61
N LEU A 212 4.54 5.48 -10.24
CA LEU A 212 5.94 5.89 -10.35
C LEU A 212 6.86 4.97 -9.52
N LEU A 213 6.50 4.67 -8.28
CA LEU A 213 7.28 3.77 -7.43
C LEU A 213 7.41 2.39 -8.11
N ALA A 214 6.30 1.76 -8.51
CA ALA A 214 6.34 0.44 -9.14
C ALA A 214 7.17 0.42 -10.43
N SER A 215 7.00 1.42 -11.31
CA SER A 215 7.77 1.54 -12.55
C SER A 215 9.26 1.81 -12.31
N LEU A 216 9.60 2.67 -11.34
CA LEU A 216 11.00 2.98 -11.00
C LEU A 216 11.72 1.83 -10.30
N LEU A 217 11.02 0.97 -9.55
CA LEU A 217 11.60 -0.23 -8.93
C LEU A 217 11.92 -1.32 -9.98
N LEU A 218 11.13 -1.39 -11.06
CA LEU A 218 11.27 -2.40 -12.14
C LEU A 218 12.07 -1.89 -13.36
N LEU A 219 12.52 -0.62 -13.35
CA LEU A 219 13.32 0.06 -14.38
C LEU A 219 12.89 -0.22 -15.83
N ALA A 220 13.73 -0.89 -16.62
CA ALA A 220 13.63 -0.98 -18.07
C ALA A 220 12.33 -1.67 -18.51
N ASP A 221 11.95 -2.73 -17.80
CA ASP A 221 10.68 -3.42 -18.04
C ASP A 221 9.49 -2.67 -17.45
N GLY A 222 9.73 -1.83 -16.42
CA GLY A 222 8.71 -1.01 -15.76
C GLY A 222 7.98 -0.05 -16.70
N LEU A 223 8.64 0.44 -17.75
CA LEU A 223 8.02 1.28 -18.78
C LEU A 223 7.11 0.49 -19.72
N ALA A 224 7.52 -0.73 -20.09
CA ALA A 224 6.75 -1.59 -20.99
C ALA A 224 5.43 -2.05 -20.36
N ILE A 225 5.44 -2.33 -19.06
CA ILE A 225 4.25 -2.80 -18.32
C ILE A 225 3.42 -1.66 -17.71
N MET A 226 3.88 -0.42 -17.81
CA MET A 226 3.24 0.74 -17.17
C MET A 226 1.74 0.86 -17.46
N PRO A 227 1.20 0.60 -18.68
CA PRO A 227 -0.23 0.67 -18.94
C PRO A 227 -1.07 -0.25 -18.04
N VAL A 228 -0.65 -1.52 -17.85
CA VAL A 228 -1.40 -2.46 -16.99
C VAL A 228 -1.22 -2.16 -15.50
N VAL A 229 -0.06 -1.63 -15.11
CA VAL A 229 0.16 -1.12 -13.74
C VAL A 229 -0.78 0.05 -13.43
N ILE A 230 -0.94 1.00 -14.35
CA ILE A 230 -1.87 2.13 -14.21
C ILE A 230 -3.29 1.61 -14.02
N VAL A 231 -3.74 0.65 -14.84
CA VAL A 231 -5.08 0.06 -14.72
C VAL A 231 -5.28 -0.57 -13.34
N ALA A 232 -4.34 -1.42 -12.89
CA ALA A 232 -4.43 -2.08 -11.58
C ALA A 232 -4.45 -1.06 -10.43
N VAL A 233 -3.61 -0.01 -10.52
CA VAL A 233 -3.56 1.10 -9.54
C VAL A 233 -4.88 1.87 -9.48
N VAL A 234 -5.43 2.25 -10.64
CA VAL A 234 -6.69 3.01 -10.70
C VAL A 234 -7.84 2.18 -10.12
N VAL A 235 -7.94 0.91 -10.51
CA VAL A 235 -8.96 -0.01 -9.96
C VAL A 235 -8.80 -0.13 -8.45
N ALA A 236 -7.59 -0.36 -7.96
CA ALA A 236 -7.31 -0.49 -6.54
C ALA A 236 -7.65 0.78 -5.76
N TYR A 237 -7.27 1.95 -6.29
CA TYR A 237 -7.54 3.25 -5.70
C TYR A 237 -9.06 3.53 -5.62
N VAL A 238 -9.78 3.36 -6.73
CA VAL A 238 -11.24 3.59 -6.77
C VAL A 238 -11.98 2.60 -5.87
N ALA A 239 -11.66 1.31 -5.95
CA ALA A 239 -12.31 0.29 -5.13
C ALA A 239 -12.05 0.52 -3.63
N SER A 240 -10.81 0.82 -3.24
CA SER A 240 -10.48 1.10 -1.84
C SER A 240 -11.10 2.40 -1.32
N ALA A 241 -11.26 3.42 -2.17
CA ALA A 241 -12.00 4.64 -1.83
C ALA A 241 -13.49 4.34 -1.58
N ARG A 242 -14.11 3.51 -2.43
CA ARG A 242 -15.52 3.08 -2.26
C ARG A 242 -15.72 2.27 -0.98
N LEU A 243 -14.80 1.35 -0.66
CA LEU A 243 -14.83 0.57 0.58
C LEU A 243 -14.68 1.45 1.82
N ALA A 244 -13.88 2.52 1.74
CA ALA A 244 -13.68 3.45 2.85
C ALA A 244 -14.88 4.39 3.10
N ALA A 245 -15.73 4.61 2.09
CA ALA A 245 -16.88 5.51 2.17
C ALA A 245 -18.12 4.91 2.88
N ARG A 246 -18.12 3.60 3.22
CA ARG A 246 -19.13 2.98 4.11
C ARG A 246 -18.55 2.96 5.53
N PRO A 247 -19.05 3.78 6.48
CA PRO A 247 -20.45 3.73 6.95
C PRO A 247 -21.11 5.10 7.29
N ALA A 248 -22.26 5.39 6.67
CA ALA A 248 -23.23 6.38 7.15
C ALA A 248 -24.65 5.98 6.70
N ILE A 249 -25.13 4.83 7.19
CA ILE A 249 -26.58 4.55 7.28
C ILE A 249 -26.81 3.91 8.65
N ALA A 250 -26.92 4.77 9.67
CA ALA A 250 -27.61 4.54 10.94
C ALA A 250 -27.37 5.81 11.79
N GLY A 251 -28.39 6.66 11.90
CA GLY A 251 -28.36 7.86 12.74
C GLY A 251 -28.80 9.14 12.03
N GLU A 252 -29.91 9.08 11.32
CA GLU A 252 -30.73 10.27 11.13
C GLU A 252 -31.34 10.56 12.50
N ASP A 253 -30.79 11.52 13.24
CA ASP A 253 -31.30 11.89 14.55
C ASP A 253 -32.62 12.68 14.38
N PRO A 254 -33.79 12.13 14.74
CA PRO A 254 -35.08 12.80 14.59
C PRO A 254 -35.19 14.04 15.49
N ALA A 255 -34.32 14.17 16.51
CA ALA A 255 -34.33 15.27 17.46
C ALA A 255 -33.94 16.62 16.82
N ALA A 256 -33.10 16.60 15.77
CA ALA A 256 -32.69 17.82 15.08
C ALA A 256 -33.82 18.43 14.24
N ARG A 257 -34.76 17.63 13.73
CA ARG A 257 -35.94 18.14 13.00
C ARG A 257 -36.99 18.75 13.93
N GLY A 258 -37.13 18.22 15.15
CA GLY A 258 -38.05 18.77 16.15
C GLY A 258 -37.65 20.17 16.61
N HIS A 259 -36.35 20.41 16.81
CA HIS A 259 -35.85 21.70 17.30
C HIS A 259 -36.06 22.84 16.29
N ILE A 260 -35.84 22.57 14.98
CA ILE A 260 -35.98 23.58 13.92
C ILE A 260 -37.46 23.92 13.68
N ALA A 261 -38.37 22.95 13.82
CA ALA A 261 -39.80 23.18 13.69
C ALA A 261 -40.38 23.98 14.87
N ASP A 262 -39.88 23.74 16.09
CA ASP A 262 -40.35 24.42 17.30
C ASP A 262 -39.83 25.86 17.41
N GLU A 263 -38.65 26.15 16.83
CA GLU A 263 -38.08 27.50 16.75
C GLU A 263 -38.73 28.37 15.67
N ALA A 264 -39.14 27.76 14.55
CA ALA A 264 -39.94 28.43 13.52
C ALA A 264 -41.36 28.80 14.00
N ALA A 265 -41.96 28.00 14.88
CA ALA A 265 -43.27 28.30 15.48
C ALA A 265 -43.22 29.47 16.47
N ARG A 266 -42.10 29.65 17.19
CA ARG A 266 -41.92 30.74 18.17
C ARG A 266 -41.61 32.10 17.54
N THR A 267 -41.05 32.11 16.33
CA THR A 267 -40.64 33.34 15.62
C THR A 267 -41.74 33.92 14.73
N GLY A 268 -42.86 33.21 14.55
CA GLY A 268 -43.97 33.61 13.68
C GLY A 268 -45.11 34.41 14.31
N SER A 269 -45.02 34.88 15.55
CA SER A 269 -46.10 35.71 16.16
C SER A 269 -45.99 37.17 15.69
N PRO A 270 -46.94 37.71 14.91
CA PRO A 270 -46.89 39.09 14.46
C PRO A 270 -47.43 40.01 15.57
N THR A 271 -46.54 40.75 16.24
CA THR A 271 -46.94 41.92 17.02
C THR A 271 -47.30 43.04 16.05
N THR A 272 -48.60 43.28 15.86
CA THR A 272 -49.14 44.49 15.22
C THR A 272 -49.51 45.49 16.32
N PRO A 273 -49.21 46.80 16.17
CA PRO A 273 -49.74 47.83 17.06
C PRO A 273 -51.24 48.06 16.84
#